data_AF-A0A2X0R6S4-F1
#
_entry.id   AF-A0A2X0R6S4-F1
#
_cell.length_a   1.000
_cell.length_b   1.000
_cell.length_c   1.000
_cell.angle_alpha   90.00
_cell.angle_beta   90.00
_cell.angle_gamma   90.00
#
_symmetry.space_group_name_H-M   'P 1'
#
loop_
_entity.id
_entity.type
_entity.pdbx_description
1 polymer ?
#
loop_
_entity_poly.entity_id
_entity_poly.type
_entity_poly.pdbx_seq_one_letter_code
_entity_poly.pdbx_strand_id
1 'polypeptide(L)'
;MKLTGYEDLRVQRTINSIYHAFEELICEKEYPKITVKELAQRAQINKKTFYRYYPTLDDLLHEMQAQYAKEFIEEVKDYRYPDDLDKEIAAFFEFSAKQGEAYDRITVSAGDSSYTGIRREMINEVMHKTWDNHHPLT
;
A
#
# COMPACT_ATOMS: atom_id res chain seq x y z
N MET A 1 30.03 0.00 -3.78
CA MET A 1 30.29 1.19 -2.94
C MET A 1 29.93 0.81 -1.51
N LYS A 2 30.87 0.87 -0.56
CA LYS A 2 30.57 0.57 0.86
C LYS A 2 29.88 1.79 1.45
N LEU A 3 28.58 1.69 1.70
CA LEU A 3 27.80 2.75 2.33
C LEU A 3 28.18 2.81 3.82
N THR A 4 28.38 4.01 4.34
CA THR A 4 28.50 4.21 5.80
C THR A 4 27.10 4.14 6.44
N GLY A 5 26.98 3.78 7.71
CA GLY A 5 25.67 3.74 8.40
C GLY A 5 24.91 5.08 8.41
N TYR A 6 25.61 6.21 8.21
CA TYR A 6 24.99 7.52 8.03
C TYR A 6 24.41 7.71 6.62
N GLU A 7 25.12 7.25 5.58
CA GLU A 7 24.58 7.24 4.22
C GLU A 7 23.34 6.36 4.13
N ASP A 8 23.32 5.24 4.87
CA ASP A 8 22.16 4.36 5.01
C ASP A 8 20.93 5.12 5.55
N LEU A 9 21.08 5.86 6.66
CA LEU A 9 19.98 6.68 7.20
C LEU A 9 19.49 7.76 6.23
N ARG A 10 20.38 8.39 5.46
CA ARG A 10 19.98 9.37 4.43
C ARG A 10 19.24 8.70 3.27
N VAL A 11 19.67 7.51 2.87
CA VAL A 11 19.01 6.70 1.84
C VAL A 11 17.61 6.32 2.31
N GLN A 12 17.47 5.76 3.52
CA GLN A 12 16.17 5.40 4.10
C GLN A 12 15.21 6.59 4.16
N ARG A 13 15.66 7.75 4.65
CA ARG A 13 14.84 8.97 4.67
C ARG A 13 14.38 9.40 3.27
N THR A 14 15.25 9.24 2.27
CA THR A 14 14.93 9.57 0.89
C THR A 14 13.87 8.63 0.32
N ILE A 15 14.04 7.31 0.54
CA ILE A 15 13.08 6.29 0.10
C ILE A 15 11.73 6.50 0.79
N ASN A 16 11.70 6.72 2.10
CA ASN A 16 10.47 6.98 2.84
C ASN A 16 9.75 8.24 2.33
N SER A 17 10.49 9.28 1.96
CA SER A 17 9.91 10.50 1.38
C SER A 17 9.31 10.25 -0.01
N ILE A 18 9.94 9.37 -0.80
CA ILE A 18 9.43 8.93 -2.11
C ILE A 18 8.13 8.14 -1.93
N TYR A 19 8.09 7.20 -0.98
CA TYR A 19 6.91 6.40 -0.68
C TYR A 19 5.73 7.27 -0.26
N HIS A 20 5.93 8.12 0.75
CA HIS A 20 4.88 9.01 1.24
C HIS A 20 4.33 9.92 0.13
N ALA A 21 5.21 10.49 -0.69
CA ALA A 21 4.80 11.30 -1.83
C ALA A 21 3.97 10.51 -2.86
N PHE A 22 4.32 9.23 -3.09
CA PHE A 22 3.57 8.37 -3.99
C PHE A 22 2.20 7.98 -3.43
N GLU A 23 2.14 7.62 -2.14
CA GLU A 23 0.89 7.31 -1.42
C GLU A 23 -0.10 8.48 -1.47
N GLU A 24 0.37 9.72 -1.24
CA GLU A 24 -0.49 10.89 -1.38
C GLU A 24 -0.98 11.08 -2.82
N LEU A 25 -0.06 11.00 -3.79
CA LEU A 25 -0.41 11.22 -5.20
C LEU A 25 -1.38 10.18 -5.74
N ILE A 26 -1.22 8.92 -5.36
CA ILE A 26 -2.10 7.85 -5.82
C ILE A 26 -3.49 7.97 -5.20
N CYS A 27 -3.63 8.53 -3.99
CA CYS A 27 -4.92 8.91 -3.41
C CYS A 27 -5.57 10.11 -4.13
N GLU A 28 -4.77 11.04 -4.67
CA GLU A 28 -5.29 12.23 -5.35
C GLU A 28 -5.71 12.00 -6.80
N LYS A 29 -5.04 11.08 -7.53
CA LYS A 29 -5.29 10.89 -8.97
C LYS A 29 -4.99 9.46 -9.43
N GLU A 30 -5.49 9.13 -10.62
CA GLU A 30 -5.20 7.86 -11.29
C GLU A 30 -3.71 7.70 -11.57
N TYR A 31 -3.18 6.49 -11.34
CA TYR A 31 -1.76 6.15 -11.52
C TYR A 31 -1.15 6.63 -12.86
N PRO A 32 -1.78 6.45 -14.03
CA PRO A 32 -1.21 6.88 -15.32
C PRO A 32 -1.00 8.41 -15.44
N LYS A 33 -1.64 9.20 -14.57
CA LYS A 33 -1.51 10.67 -14.55
C LYS A 33 -0.41 11.15 -13.61
N ILE A 34 0.18 10.27 -12.79
CA ILE A 34 1.29 10.61 -11.89
C ILE A 34 2.57 10.78 -12.70
N THR A 35 3.37 11.79 -12.36
CA THR A 35 4.65 12.04 -13.03
C THR A 35 5.81 12.06 -12.04
N VAL A 36 6.99 11.62 -12.48
CA VAL A 36 8.23 11.72 -11.68
C VAL A 36 8.54 13.16 -11.27
N LYS A 37 8.15 14.15 -12.09
CA LYS A 37 8.35 15.57 -11.76
C LYS A 37 7.57 15.95 -10.51
N GLU A 38 6.29 15.61 -10.48
CA GLU A 38 5.40 15.93 -9.38
C GLU A 38 5.76 15.17 -8.11
N LEU A 39 6.04 13.87 -8.24
CA LEU A 39 6.51 13.04 -7.13
C LEU A 39 7.79 13.60 -6.52
N ALA A 40 8.79 13.92 -7.35
CA ALA A 40 10.05 14.46 -6.86
C ALA A 40 9.86 15.79 -6.13
N GLN A 41 8.93 16.64 -6.61
CA GLN A 41 8.59 17.89 -5.94
C GLN A 41 7.94 17.64 -4.57
N ARG A 42 6.99 16.72 -4.48
CA ARG A 42 6.30 16.36 -3.23
C ARG A 42 7.26 15.74 -2.21
N ALA A 43 8.12 14.83 -2.66
CA ALA A 43 9.16 14.19 -1.86
C ALA A 43 10.33 15.13 -1.50
N GLN A 44 10.34 16.37 -2.00
CA GLN A 44 11.41 17.35 -1.81
C GLN A 44 12.80 16.85 -2.27
N ILE A 45 12.83 16.18 -3.42
CA ILE A 45 14.06 15.65 -4.03
C ILE A 45 14.24 16.12 -5.48
N ASN A 46 15.45 16.00 -5.99
CA ASN A 46 15.70 16.15 -7.42
C ASN A 46 15.21 14.93 -8.20
N LYS A 47 14.73 15.12 -9.44
CA LYS A 47 14.38 14.00 -10.34
C LYS A 47 15.53 13.00 -10.52
N LYS A 48 16.78 13.48 -10.59
CA LYS A 48 17.98 12.63 -10.66
C LYS A 48 18.14 11.74 -9.42
N THR A 49 17.69 12.20 -8.25
CA THR A 49 17.68 11.41 -7.02
C THR A 49 16.63 10.29 -7.11
N PHE A 50 15.44 10.58 -7.63
CA PHE A 50 14.43 9.54 -7.89
C PHE A 50 14.99 8.44 -8.80
N TYR A 51 15.52 8.83 -9.96
CA TYR A 51 16.06 7.88 -10.95
C TYR A 51 17.30 7.10 -10.50
N ARG A 52 17.92 7.47 -9.36
CA ARG A 52 18.98 6.68 -8.75
C ARG A 52 18.44 5.43 -8.04
N TYR A 53 17.20 5.50 -7.54
CA TYR A 53 16.55 4.40 -6.82
C TYR A 53 15.57 3.66 -7.73
N TYR A 54 14.80 4.39 -8.52
CA TYR A 54 13.72 3.84 -9.34
C TYR A 54 13.87 4.28 -10.80
N PRO A 55 14.17 3.36 -11.74
CA PRO A 55 14.24 3.69 -13.16
C PRO A 55 12.93 4.29 -13.70
N THR A 56 11.79 3.78 -13.23
CA THR A 56 10.45 4.21 -13.61
C THR A 56 9.51 4.33 -12.40
N LEU A 57 8.30 4.87 -12.60
CA LEU A 57 7.24 4.81 -11.59
C LEU A 57 6.72 3.37 -11.38
N ASP A 58 6.79 2.52 -12.41
CA ASP A 58 6.36 1.12 -12.32
C ASP A 58 7.27 0.34 -11.36
N ASP A 59 8.58 0.61 -11.37
CA ASP A 59 9.52 0.00 -10.43
C ASP A 59 9.18 0.37 -8.97
N LEU A 60 8.82 1.62 -8.72
CA LEU A 60 8.35 2.07 -7.40
C LEU A 60 7.03 1.38 -7.02
N LEU A 61 6.06 1.34 -7.95
CA LEU A 61 4.77 0.70 -7.71
C LEU A 61 4.95 -0.78 -7.36
N HIS A 62 5.76 -1.51 -8.13
CA HIS A 62 6.03 -2.93 -7.87
C HIS A 62 6.73 -3.17 -6.53
N GLU A 63 7.69 -2.30 -6.15
CA GLU A 63 8.36 -2.41 -4.85
C GLU A 63 7.38 -2.23 -3.69
N MET A 64 6.47 -1.25 -3.79
CA MET A 64 5.44 -1.02 -2.78
C MET A 64 4.42 -2.17 -2.73
N GLN A 65 3.99 -2.69 -3.87
CA GLN A 65 3.12 -3.88 -3.93
C GLN A 65 3.80 -5.11 -3.30
N ALA A 66 5.08 -5.33 -3.59
CA ALA A 66 5.85 -6.41 -3.01
C ALA A 66 6.01 -6.26 -1.49
N GLN A 67 6.18 -5.04 -0.99
CA GLN A 67 6.25 -4.75 0.44
C GLN A 67 4.93 -5.10 1.14
N TYR A 68 3.78 -4.68 0.59
CA TYR A 68 2.47 -5.05 1.11
C TYR A 68 2.21 -6.56 1.07
N ALA A 69 2.60 -7.24 -0.02
CA ALA A 69 2.49 -8.69 -0.13
C ALA A 69 3.34 -9.39 0.94
N LYS A 70 4.56 -8.92 1.16
CA LYS A 70 5.47 -9.47 2.18
C LYS A 70 4.91 -9.31 3.59
N GLU A 71 4.32 -8.17 3.91
CA GLU A 71 3.66 -7.93 5.21
C GLU A 71 2.50 -8.91 5.42
N PHE A 72 1.68 -9.14 4.40
CA PHE A 72 0.60 -10.11 4.49
C PHE A 72 1.11 -11.55 4.62
N ILE A 73 2.11 -11.95 3.84
CA ILE A 73 2.74 -13.28 3.92
C ILE A 73 3.28 -13.55 5.33
N GLU A 74 3.87 -12.54 5.97
CA GLU A 74 4.38 -12.65 7.34
C GLU A 74 3.25 -12.83 8.36
N GLU A 75 2.10 -12.18 8.17
CA GLU A 75 0.91 -12.33 9.03
C GLU A 75 0.34 -13.75 8.99
N VAL A 76 0.35 -14.39 7.82
CA VAL A 76 -0.22 -15.74 7.62
C VAL A 76 0.83 -16.85 7.58
N LYS A 77 2.09 -16.57 7.95
CA LYS A 77 3.22 -17.51 7.79
C LYS A 77 3.04 -18.87 8.47
N ASP A 78 2.22 -18.91 9.53
CA ASP A 78 1.98 -20.11 10.34
C ASP A 78 0.73 -20.88 9.89
N TYR A 79 0.01 -20.39 8.88
CA TYR A 79 -1.19 -21.04 8.34
C TYR A 79 -0.78 -22.15 7.37
N ARG A 80 -1.58 -23.21 7.35
CA ARG A 80 -1.34 -24.39 6.52
C ARG A 80 -2.34 -24.47 5.38
N TYR A 81 -1.86 -24.32 4.17
CA TYR A 81 -2.68 -24.59 2.99
C TYR A 81 -2.79 -26.11 2.72
N PRO A 82 -3.98 -26.65 2.38
CA PRO A 82 -5.27 -25.97 2.26
C PRO A 82 -6.10 -25.93 3.58
N ASP A 83 -5.60 -26.52 4.67
CA ASP A 83 -6.32 -26.72 5.94
C ASP A 83 -6.87 -25.41 6.56
N ASP A 84 -6.17 -24.29 6.39
CA ASP A 84 -6.46 -23.00 7.00
C ASP A 84 -7.01 -21.95 6.02
N LEU A 85 -7.51 -22.37 4.84
CA LEU A 85 -7.97 -21.44 3.80
C LEU A 85 -8.99 -20.41 4.30
N ASP A 86 -9.96 -20.83 5.13
CA ASP A 86 -10.96 -19.91 5.69
C ASP A 86 -10.31 -18.85 6.60
N LYS A 87 -9.26 -19.22 7.33
CA LYS A 87 -8.50 -18.28 8.16
C LYS A 87 -7.65 -17.35 7.32
N GLU A 88 -7.00 -17.85 6.26
CA GLU A 88 -6.24 -17.02 5.31
C GLU A 88 -7.13 -15.95 4.69
N ILE A 89 -8.35 -16.33 4.26
CA ILE A 89 -9.33 -15.40 3.69
C ILE A 89 -9.75 -14.35 4.73
N ALA A 90 -10.06 -14.76 5.96
CA ALA A 90 -10.41 -13.83 7.03
C ALA A 90 -9.26 -12.86 7.35
N ALA A 91 -8.03 -13.39 7.47
CA ALA A 91 -6.82 -12.61 7.70
C ALA A 91 -6.58 -11.60 6.56
N PHE A 92 -6.84 -11.98 5.30
CA PHE A 92 -6.77 -11.04 4.18
C PHE A 92 -7.73 -9.88 4.36
N PHE A 93 -9.01 -10.13 4.67
CA PHE A 93 -9.98 -9.06 4.90
C PHE A 93 -9.62 -8.18 6.08
N GLU A 94 -9.17 -8.74 7.20
CA GLU A 94 -8.73 -7.99 8.38
C GLU A 94 -7.48 -7.17 8.10
N PHE A 95 -6.46 -7.77 7.48
CA PHE A 95 -5.24 -7.09 7.07
C PHE A 95 -5.59 -5.91 6.17
N SER A 96 -6.40 -6.16 5.16
CA SER A 96 -6.82 -5.16 4.19
C SER A 96 -7.66 -4.04 4.83
N ALA A 97 -8.54 -4.35 5.79
CA ALA A 97 -9.37 -3.35 6.48
C ALA A 97 -8.55 -2.42 7.41
N LYS A 98 -7.38 -2.86 7.88
CA LYS A 98 -6.46 -2.04 8.69
C LYS A 98 -5.67 -1.02 7.85
N GLN A 99 -5.64 -1.18 6.53
CA GLN A 99 -4.85 -0.33 5.62
C GLN A 99 -5.61 0.92 5.17
N GLY A 100 -4.86 1.91 4.67
CA GLY A 100 -5.42 3.17 4.14
C GLY A 100 -5.76 3.14 2.66
N GLU A 101 -6.32 4.24 2.15
CA GLU A 101 -6.71 4.38 0.73
C GLU A 101 -5.55 4.14 -0.26
N ALA A 102 -4.33 4.50 0.12
CA ALA A 102 -3.15 4.29 -0.72
C ALA A 102 -2.93 2.79 -1.00
N TYR A 103 -3.05 1.94 0.03
CA TYR A 103 -2.95 0.50 -0.12
C TYR A 103 -3.99 -0.03 -1.12
N ASP A 104 -5.24 0.40 -1.00
CA ASP A 104 -6.33 -0.01 -1.90
C ASP A 104 -5.99 0.34 -3.34
N ARG A 105 -5.49 1.55 -3.58
CA ARG A 105 -5.16 2.01 -4.92
C ARG A 105 -3.90 1.34 -5.47
N ILE A 106 -2.88 1.12 -4.65
CA ILE A 106 -1.62 0.48 -5.05
C ILE A 106 -1.83 -1.00 -5.38
N THR A 107 -2.61 -1.72 -4.58
CA THR A 107 -2.86 -3.15 -4.79
C THR A 107 -3.81 -3.41 -5.95
N VAL A 108 -4.71 -2.48 -6.27
CA VAL A 108 -5.71 -2.63 -7.34
C VAL A 108 -5.31 -1.95 -8.66
N SER A 109 -4.31 -1.06 -8.66
CA SER A 109 -3.84 -0.38 -9.87
C SER A 109 -3.14 -1.28 -10.90
N ALA A 110 -2.85 -2.54 -10.55
CA ALA A 110 -2.32 -3.54 -11.49
C ALA A 110 -3.37 -4.09 -12.49
N GLY A 111 -4.65 -3.68 -12.37
CA GLY A 111 -5.67 -3.97 -13.37
C GLY A 111 -6.76 -4.90 -12.85
N ASP A 112 -7.64 -4.39 -11.99
CA ASP A 112 -9.08 -4.64 -12.12
C ASP A 112 -9.87 -3.73 -11.17
N SER A 113 -10.52 -2.69 -11.72
CA SER A 113 -11.39 -1.77 -10.99
C SER A 113 -12.60 -2.46 -10.31
N SER A 114 -12.82 -3.76 -10.55
CA SER A 114 -13.93 -4.55 -10.01
C SER A 114 -13.81 -4.84 -8.51
N TYR A 115 -12.60 -5.05 -7.98
CA TYR A 115 -12.41 -5.43 -6.58
C TYR A 115 -12.58 -4.27 -5.59
N THR A 116 -12.28 -3.02 -5.98
CA THR A 116 -12.45 -1.85 -5.08
C THR A 116 -13.92 -1.63 -4.70
N GLY A 117 -14.84 -1.78 -5.65
CA GLY A 117 -16.27 -1.62 -5.41
C GLY A 117 -16.82 -2.69 -4.47
N ILE A 118 -16.54 -3.96 -4.80
CA ILE A 118 -17.03 -5.10 -4.04
C ILE A 118 -16.43 -5.11 -2.63
N ARG A 119 -15.13 -4.83 -2.47
CA ARG A 119 -14.49 -4.76 -1.14
C ARG A 119 -15.04 -3.61 -0.30
N ARG A 120 -15.27 -2.42 -0.88
CA ARG A 120 -15.86 -1.30 -0.13
C ARG A 120 -17.27 -1.61 0.35
N GLU A 121 -18.08 -2.26 -0.48
CA GLU A 121 -19.42 -2.72 -0.09
C GLU A 121 -19.35 -3.74 1.05
N MET A 122 -18.47 -4.75 0.95
CA MET A 122 -18.29 -5.75 2.01
C MET A 122 -17.78 -5.14 3.32
N ILE A 123 -16.79 -4.22 3.27
CA ILE A 123 -16.29 -3.51 4.45
C ILE A 123 -17.41 -2.69 5.09
N ASN A 124 -18.17 -1.93 4.29
CA ASN A 124 -19.28 -1.14 4.81
C ASN A 124 -20.34 -2.04 5.47
N GLU A 125 -20.65 -3.20 4.89
CA GLU A 125 -21.61 -4.13 5.46
C GLU A 125 -21.12 -4.71 6.81
N VAL A 126 -19.84 -5.09 6.89
CA VAL A 126 -19.23 -5.57 8.13
C VAL A 126 -19.20 -4.46 9.20
N MET A 127 -18.81 -3.24 8.83
CA MET A 127 -18.75 -2.09 9.75
C MET A 127 -20.14 -1.71 10.25
N HIS A 128 -21.17 -1.72 9.40
CA HIS A 128 -22.55 -1.50 9.83
C HIS A 128 -23.02 -2.56 10.83
N LYS A 129 -22.77 -3.85 10.54
CA LYS A 129 -23.20 -4.96 11.41
C LYS A 129 -22.42 -5.05 12.73
N THR A 130 -21.19 -4.53 12.78
CA THR A 130 -20.35 -4.56 13.99
C THR A 130 -20.51 -3.30 14.85
N TRP A 131 -20.78 -2.13 14.25
CA TRP A 131 -20.98 -0.87 14.96
C TRP A 131 -22.37 -0.77 15.61
N ASP A 132 -23.43 -1.27 14.97
CA ASP A 132 -24.78 -1.30 15.55
C ASP A 132 -24.90 -2.25 16.76
N ASN A 133 -23.93 -3.15 16.97
CA ASN A 133 -23.90 -4.04 18.12
C ASN A 133 -23.19 -3.44 19.36
N HIS A 134 -22.58 -2.26 19.28
CA HIS A 134 -21.83 -1.67 20.40
C HIS A 134 -22.36 -0.33 20.94
N HIS A 135 -23.37 0.28 20.30
CA HIS A 135 -24.04 1.45 20.86
C HIS A 135 -25.55 1.46 20.55
N PRO A 136 -26.41 0.91 21.44
CA PRO A 136 -27.83 1.20 21.35
C PRO A 136 -28.04 2.70 21.62
N LEU A 137 -28.58 3.40 20.62
CA LEU A 137 -29.08 4.76 20.77
C LEU A 137 -30.05 4.77 21.96
N THR A 138 -29.69 5.54 23.00
CA THR A 138 -30.59 5.99 24.06
C THR A 138 -30.91 7.45 23.84
#